data_AF-A0A2M8N680-F1
#
_entry.id   AF-A0A2M8N680-F1
#
_cell.length_a   1.000
_cell.length_b   1.000
_cell.length_c   1.000
_cell.angle_alpha   90.00
_cell.angle_beta   90.00
_cell.angle_gamma   90.00
#
_symmetry.space_group_name_H-M   'P 1'
#
loop_
_entity.id
_entity.type
_entity.pdbx_description
1 polymer ?
#
loop_
_entity_poly.entity_id
_entity_poly.type
_entity_poly.pdbx_seq_one_letter_code
_entity_poly.pdbx_strand_id
1 'polypeptide(L)'
;MGAATLAQILSDTLRQDLRDGVYLCGERLAESVLARQYNVSQNTARDALKLLEAEGWVIKHARRGVYVRQFSNAEAEELYTLRATLENLVLNWAMQAMNEQNQAQLAQIIAQARIQANSENDNGVWDAINTFHETLLRIADHPMTLGILQPILNQCRLLMNLRQRYD
;
A
#
# COMPACT_ATOMS: atom_id res chain seq x y z
N MET A 1 -15.07 14.84 -14.09
CA MET A 1 -14.64 13.84 -13.09
C MET A 1 -15.88 13.38 -12.35
N GLY A 2 -16.22 12.09 -12.39
CA GLY A 2 -17.39 11.56 -11.67
C GLY A 2 -17.14 11.59 -10.17
N ALA A 3 -18.18 11.86 -9.37
CA ALA A 3 -18.08 11.82 -7.91
C ALA A 3 -17.63 10.42 -7.45
N ALA A 4 -16.69 10.36 -6.50
CA ALA A 4 -16.26 9.11 -5.91
C ALA A 4 -17.46 8.39 -5.27
N THR A 5 -17.57 7.10 -5.52
CA THR A 5 -18.61 6.26 -4.91
C THR A 5 -18.33 6.09 -3.40
N LEU A 6 -19.37 5.81 -2.62
CA LEU A 6 -19.20 5.50 -1.19
C LEU A 6 -18.25 4.31 -0.94
N ALA A 7 -18.17 3.38 -1.88
CA ALA A 7 -17.25 2.25 -1.80
C ALA A 7 -15.79 2.68 -2.00
N GLN A 8 -15.53 3.63 -2.91
CA GLN A 8 -14.19 4.20 -3.09
C GLN A 8 -13.75 4.99 -1.85
N ILE A 9 -14.63 5.84 -1.32
CA ILE A 9 -14.36 6.61 -0.09
C ILE A 9 -14.03 5.65 1.06
N LEU A 10 -14.84 4.61 1.26
CA LEU A 10 -14.57 3.62 2.30
C LEU A 10 -13.27 2.86 2.04
N SER A 11 -12.96 2.47 0.80
CA SER A 11 -11.69 1.81 0.48
C SER A 11 -10.50 2.70 0.78
N ASP A 12 -10.60 4.02 0.56
CA ASP A 12 -9.54 4.96 0.87
C ASP A 12 -9.30 5.07 2.37
N THR A 13 -10.37 5.14 3.17
CA THR A 13 -10.27 5.12 4.63
C THR A 13 -9.66 3.81 5.13
N LEU A 14 -10.16 2.67 4.67
CA LEU A 14 -9.63 1.36 5.09
C LEU A 14 -8.18 1.16 4.65
N ARG A 15 -7.78 1.69 3.48
CA ARG A 15 -6.38 1.67 3.03
C ARG A 15 -5.49 2.44 4.00
N GLN A 16 -5.96 3.59 4.49
CA GLN A 16 -5.22 4.35 5.50
C GLN A 16 -5.13 3.58 6.82
N ASP A 17 -6.23 2.99 7.29
CA ASP A 17 -6.25 2.16 8.50
C ASP A 17 -5.29 0.96 8.41
N LEU A 18 -5.21 0.31 7.24
CA LEU A 18 -4.27 -0.78 6.97
C LEU A 18 -2.81 -0.30 6.97
N ARG A 19 -2.56 0.87 6.39
CA ARG A 19 -1.24 1.51 6.36
C ARG A 19 -0.76 1.89 7.75
N ASP A 20 -1.67 2.39 8.59
CA ASP A 20 -1.40 2.81 9.96
C ASP A 20 -1.37 1.63 10.95
N GLY A 21 -1.60 0.41 10.46
CA GLY A 21 -1.58 -0.81 11.26
C GLY A 21 -2.75 -0.91 12.25
N VAL A 22 -3.87 -0.25 11.96
CA VAL A 22 -5.14 -0.40 12.70
C VAL A 22 -5.65 -1.83 12.57
N TYR A 23 -5.57 -2.40 11.36
CA TYR A 23 -5.87 -3.80 11.08
C TYR A 23 -4.58 -4.58 10.85
N LEU A 24 -4.44 -5.73 11.51
CA LEU A 24 -3.21 -6.54 11.46
C LEU A 24 -3.28 -7.63 10.39
N CYS A 25 -2.13 -8.10 9.92
CA CYS A 25 -2.06 -9.25 9.01
C CYS A 25 -2.81 -10.46 9.59
N GLY A 26 -3.63 -11.10 8.77
CA GLY A 26 -4.47 -12.24 9.19
C GLY A 26 -5.75 -11.84 9.91
N GLU A 27 -5.96 -10.56 10.23
CA GLU A 27 -7.19 -10.09 10.86
C GLU A 27 -8.37 -10.21 9.90
N ARG A 28 -9.53 -10.64 10.43
CA ARG A 28 -10.74 -10.81 9.64
C ARG A 28 -11.50 -9.50 9.52
N LEU A 29 -11.74 -9.07 8.28
CA LEU A 29 -12.58 -7.91 7.96
C LEU A 29 -13.99 -8.35 7.58
N ALA A 30 -14.91 -8.29 8.54
CA ALA A 30 -16.31 -8.67 8.33
C ALA A 30 -17.12 -7.50 7.74
N GLU A 31 -17.77 -7.73 6.59
CA GLU A 31 -18.61 -6.72 5.89
C GLU A 31 -19.63 -6.05 6.83
N SER A 32 -20.29 -6.83 7.69
CA SER A 32 -21.31 -6.32 8.62
C SER A 32 -20.73 -5.46 9.74
N VAL A 33 -19.50 -5.76 10.18
CA VAL A 33 -18.79 -4.97 11.19
C VAL A 33 -18.34 -3.65 10.60
N LEU A 34 -17.70 -3.69 9.43
CA LEU A 34 -17.28 -2.49 8.71
C LEU A 34 -18.47 -1.60 8.35
N ALA A 35 -19.57 -2.19 7.87
CA ALA A 35 -20.79 -1.45 7.55
C ALA A 35 -21.32 -0.66 8.75
N ARG A 36 -21.31 -1.27 9.95
CA ARG A 36 -21.73 -0.61 11.18
C ARG A 36 -20.72 0.45 11.62
N GLN A 37 -19.43 0.14 11.61
CA GLN A 37 -18.36 1.02 12.07
C GLN A 37 -18.27 2.31 11.25
N TYR A 38 -18.35 2.20 9.92
CA TYR A 38 -18.23 3.33 9.00
C TYR A 38 -19.59 3.88 8.55
N ASN A 39 -20.69 3.43 9.16
CA ASN A 39 -22.06 3.86 8.88
C ASN A 39 -22.43 3.81 7.38
N VAL A 40 -22.18 2.66 6.74
CA VAL A 40 -22.52 2.41 5.33
C VAL A 40 -23.35 1.13 5.18
N SER A 41 -23.86 0.87 3.97
CA SER A 41 -24.51 -0.41 3.67
C SER A 41 -23.50 -1.57 3.62
N GLN A 42 -23.97 -2.79 3.89
CA GLN A 42 -23.13 -3.99 3.76
C GLN A 42 -22.63 -4.22 2.32
N ASN A 43 -23.42 -3.83 1.31
CA ASN A 43 -22.98 -3.90 -0.08
C ASN A 43 -21.82 -2.93 -0.36
N THR A 44 -21.88 -1.72 0.19
CA THR A 44 -20.78 -0.74 0.10
C THR A 44 -19.51 -1.28 0.76
N ALA A 45 -19.61 -1.88 1.94
CA ALA A 45 -18.47 -2.51 2.61
C ALA A 45 -17.90 -3.67 1.77
N ARG A 46 -18.76 -4.50 1.18
CA ARG A 46 -18.33 -5.58 0.26
C ARG A 46 -17.58 -5.04 -0.94
N ASP A 47 -18.07 -3.99 -1.58
CA ASP A 47 -17.44 -3.44 -2.77
C ASP A 47 -16.13 -2.73 -2.44
N ALA A 48 -16.04 -2.05 -1.29
CA ALA A 48 -14.76 -1.53 -0.78
C ALA A 48 -13.73 -2.65 -0.54
N LEU A 49 -14.15 -3.77 0.07
CA LEU A 49 -13.26 -4.92 0.27
C LEU A 49 -12.80 -5.56 -1.05
N LYS A 50 -13.62 -5.54 -2.11
CA LYS A 50 -13.19 -6.01 -3.45
C LYS A 50 -12.11 -5.11 -4.05
N LEU A 51 -12.20 -3.80 -3.85
CA LEU A 51 -11.16 -2.85 -4.30
C LEU A 51 -9.84 -3.14 -3.56
N LEU A 52 -9.89 -3.30 -2.23
CA LEU A 52 -8.73 -3.64 -1.43
C LEU A 52 -8.14 -5.02 -1.78
N GLU A 53 -8.98 -5.98 -2.18
CA GLU A 53 -8.54 -7.28 -2.66
C GLU A 53 -7.76 -7.15 -3.98
N ALA A 54 -8.27 -6.38 -4.94
CA ALA A 54 -7.59 -6.10 -6.20
C ALA A 54 -6.27 -5.35 -6.01
N GLU A 55 -6.18 -4.52 -4.97
CA GLU A 55 -4.98 -3.79 -4.58
C GLU A 55 -4.00 -4.61 -3.73
N GLY A 56 -4.34 -5.85 -3.38
CA GLY A 56 -3.47 -6.77 -2.66
C GLY A 56 -3.41 -6.58 -1.14
N TRP A 57 -4.22 -5.71 -0.55
CA TRP A 57 -4.27 -5.49 0.91
C TRP A 57 -4.93 -6.63 1.67
N VAL A 58 -5.95 -7.23 1.06
CA VAL A 58 -6.77 -8.27 1.67
C VAL A 58 -6.89 -9.47 0.74
N ILE A 59 -7.28 -10.61 1.29
CA ILE A 59 -7.56 -11.83 0.55
C ILE A 59 -8.93 -12.38 0.94
N LYS A 60 -9.73 -12.76 -0.06
CA LYS A 60 -10.99 -13.45 0.17
C LYS A 60 -10.78 -14.95 0.22
N HIS A 61 -11.18 -15.57 1.33
CA HIS A 61 -11.29 -17.01 1.44
C HIS A 61 -12.74 -17.45 1.21
N ALA A 62 -12.92 -18.38 0.25
CA ALA A 62 -14.23 -18.95 -0.05
C ALA A 62 -14.91 -19.47 1.23
N ARG A 63 -16.14 -19.03 1.48
CA ARG A 63 -16.96 -19.38 2.66
C ARG A 63 -16.37 -19.00 4.02
N ARG A 64 -15.23 -18.31 4.08
CA ARG A 64 -14.56 -17.89 5.33
C ARG A 64 -14.49 -16.38 5.53
N GLY A 65 -14.72 -15.59 4.48
CA GLY A 65 -14.75 -14.13 4.54
C GLY A 65 -13.49 -13.48 3.96
N VAL A 66 -13.26 -12.22 4.29
CA VAL A 66 -12.12 -11.42 3.84
C VAL A 66 -11.18 -11.20 5.02
N TYR A 67 -9.88 -11.30 4.77
CA TYR A 67 -8.82 -11.18 5.78
C TYR A 67 -7.74 -10.23 5.27
N VAL A 68 -7.12 -9.45 6.15
CA VAL A 68 -5.88 -8.73 5.82
C VAL A 68 -4.84 -9.76 5.41
N ARG A 69 -4.12 -9.49 4.33
CA ARG A 69 -3.17 -10.45 3.78
C ARG A 69 -2.09 -10.79 4.84
N GLN A 70 -1.80 -12.07 4.96
CA GLN A 70 -0.74 -12.61 5.80
C GLN A 70 0.22 -13.42 4.93
N PHE A 71 1.46 -13.53 5.35
CA PHE A 71 2.52 -14.14 4.56
C PHE A 71 3.30 -15.13 5.41
N SER A 72 3.62 -16.28 4.84
CA SER A 72 4.71 -17.12 5.32
C SER A 72 6.07 -16.47 5.05
N ASN A 73 7.12 -16.94 5.72
CA ASN A 73 8.49 -16.44 5.46
C ASN A 73 8.90 -16.62 3.99
N ALA A 74 8.52 -17.73 3.36
CA ALA A 74 8.80 -17.99 1.95
C ALA A 74 8.05 -17.01 1.02
N GLU A 75 6.78 -16.72 1.30
CA GLU A 75 6.01 -15.73 0.53
C GLU A 75 6.56 -14.31 0.73
N ALA A 76 7.03 -13.97 1.94
CA ALA A 76 7.66 -12.69 2.20
C ALA A 76 8.98 -12.53 1.41
N GLU A 77 9.82 -13.56 1.39
CA GLU A 77 11.06 -13.59 0.60
C GLU A 77 10.79 -13.47 -0.90
N GLU A 78 9.81 -14.21 -1.41
CA GLU A 78 9.37 -14.12 -2.80
C GLU A 78 8.86 -12.71 -3.14
N LEU A 79 8.04 -12.12 -2.26
CA LEU A 79 7.49 -10.78 -2.45
C LEU A 79 8.59 -9.71 -2.54
N TYR A 80 9.58 -9.75 -1.64
CA TYR A 80 10.72 -8.83 -1.69
C TYR A 80 11.58 -9.03 -2.94
N THR A 81 11.73 -10.28 -3.39
CA THR A 81 12.46 -10.60 -4.62
C THR A 81 11.75 -10.04 -5.86
N LEU A 82 10.43 -10.20 -5.94
CA LEU A 82 9.60 -9.63 -7.00
C LEU A 82 9.67 -8.10 -7.00
N ARG A 83 9.55 -7.48 -5.82
CA ARG A 83 9.69 -6.03 -5.65
C ARG A 83 11.04 -5.54 -6.18
N ALA A 84 12.14 -6.12 -5.70
CA ALA A 84 13.49 -5.71 -6.11
C ALA A 84 13.68 -5.84 -7.63
N THR A 85 13.16 -6.90 -8.24
CA THR A 85 13.28 -7.13 -9.68
C THR A 85 12.51 -6.08 -10.49
N LEU A 86 11.25 -5.81 -10.11
CA LEU A 86 10.40 -4.86 -10.83
C LEU A 86 10.82 -3.41 -10.59
N GLU A 87 11.24 -3.06 -9.37
CA GLU A 87 11.73 -1.72 -9.08
C GLU A 87 13.01 -1.37 -9.85
N ASN A 88 13.88 -2.33 -10.14
CA ASN A 88 15.04 -2.09 -11.00
C ASN A 88 14.62 -1.66 -12.43
N LEU A 89 13.58 -2.29 -12.99
CA LEU A 89 13.03 -1.86 -14.28
C LEU A 89 12.46 -0.45 -14.21
N VAL A 90 11.67 -0.18 -13.16
CA VAL A 90 11.07 1.14 -12.91
C VAL A 90 12.14 2.22 -12.76
N LEU A 91 13.22 1.94 -12.03
CA LEU A 91 14.31 2.89 -11.83
C LEU A 91 14.98 3.26 -13.15
N ASN A 92 15.23 2.29 -14.03
CA ASN A 92 15.81 2.54 -15.36
C ASN A 92 14.93 3.48 -16.19
N TRP A 93 13.61 3.26 -16.21
CA TRP A 93 12.69 4.13 -16.92
C TRP A 93 12.55 5.51 -16.27
N ALA A 94 12.44 5.56 -14.94
CA ALA A 94 12.35 6.81 -14.20
C ALA A 94 13.59 7.69 -14.40
N MET A 95 14.79 7.11 -14.49
CA MET A 95 16.02 7.84 -14.81
C MET A 95 15.99 8.42 -16.23
N GLN A 96 15.43 7.71 -17.22
CA GLN A 96 15.30 8.21 -18.59
C GLN A 96 14.28 9.35 -18.70
N ALA A 97 13.22 9.31 -17.89
CA ALA A 97 12.17 10.32 -17.83
C ALA A 97 12.46 11.47 -16.83
N MET A 98 13.64 11.47 -16.22
CA MET A 98 13.97 12.43 -15.16
C MET A 98 14.06 13.86 -15.69
N ASN A 99 13.47 14.80 -14.97
CA ASN A 99 13.58 16.23 -15.21
C ASN A 99 13.81 16.97 -13.89
N GLU A 100 14.12 18.28 -13.96
CA GLU A 100 14.42 19.09 -12.78
C GLU A 100 13.30 19.10 -11.74
N GLN A 101 12.03 19.12 -12.19
CA GLN A 101 10.86 19.11 -11.30
C GLN A 101 10.75 17.79 -10.52
N ASN A 102 10.83 16.67 -11.20
CA ASN A 102 10.71 15.34 -10.59
C ASN A 102 11.94 15.03 -9.72
N GLN A 103 13.13 15.49 -10.12
CA GLN A 103 14.34 15.40 -9.30
C GLN A 103 14.20 16.20 -8.00
N ALA A 104 13.69 17.44 -8.07
CA ALA A 104 13.42 18.25 -6.89
C ALA A 104 12.38 17.60 -5.98
N GLN A 105 11.33 17.00 -6.54
CA GLN A 105 10.32 16.26 -5.77
C GLN A 105 10.94 15.07 -5.01
N LEU A 106 11.75 14.25 -5.68
CA LEU A 106 12.43 13.11 -5.03
C LEU A 106 13.40 13.58 -3.94
N ALA A 107 14.15 14.66 -4.19
CA ALA A 107 15.04 15.23 -3.20
C ALA A 107 14.30 15.73 -1.93
N GLN A 108 13.12 16.32 -2.10
CA GLN A 108 12.27 16.74 -0.98
C GLN A 108 11.79 15.53 -0.15
N ILE A 109 11.36 14.45 -0.81
CA ILE A 109 10.93 13.23 -0.11
C ILE A 109 12.09 12.64 0.71
N ILE A 110 13.29 12.56 0.13
CA ILE A 110 14.50 12.07 0.83
C ILE A 110 14.84 12.98 2.02
N ALA A 111 14.75 14.31 1.85
CA ALA A 111 15.00 15.25 2.93
C ALA A 111 14.01 15.08 4.09
N GLN A 112 12.72 14.88 3.79
CA GLN A 112 11.68 14.58 4.80
C GLN A 112 11.95 13.27 5.54
N ALA A 113 12.31 12.20 4.81
CA ALA A 113 12.68 10.92 5.40
C ALA A 113 13.83 11.06 6.41
N ARG A 114 14.86 11.85 6.06
CA ARG A 114 16.00 12.12 6.95
C ARG A 114 15.61 12.90 8.21
N ILE A 115 14.69 13.86 8.09
CA ILE A 115 14.18 14.61 9.24
C ILE A 115 13.44 13.67 10.19
N GLN A 116 12.58 12.81 9.66
CA GLN A 116 11.79 11.85 10.45
C GLN A 116 12.67 10.80 11.15
N ALA A 117 13.73 10.34 10.48
CA ALA A 117 14.70 9.41 11.06
C ALA A 117 15.42 10.03 12.26
N ASN A 118 15.72 11.34 12.22
CA ASN A 118 16.36 12.04 13.32
C ASN A 118 15.41 12.32 14.51
N SER A 119 14.09 12.20 14.30
CA SER A 119 13.08 12.42 15.35
C SER A 119 12.55 11.14 15.98
N GLU A 120 13.23 10.00 15.78
CA GLU A 120 12.77 8.66 16.24
C GLU A 120 11.33 8.33 15.80
N ASN A 121 10.89 8.88 14.66
CA ASN A 121 9.56 8.62 14.10
C ASN A 121 9.68 7.58 12.98
N ASP A 122 9.80 6.31 13.36
CA ASP A 122 9.99 5.20 12.44
C ASP A 122 8.86 5.10 11.40
N ASN A 123 7.60 5.37 11.80
CA ASN A 123 6.45 5.38 10.90
C ASN A 123 6.63 6.43 9.79
N GLY A 124 7.08 7.64 10.16
CA GLY A 124 7.37 8.70 9.20
C GLY A 124 8.40 8.25 8.15
N VAL A 125 9.50 7.63 8.59
CA VAL A 125 10.56 7.16 7.69
C VAL A 125 10.02 6.18 6.66
N TRP A 126 9.23 5.20 7.09
CA TRP A 126 8.64 4.21 6.18
C TRP A 126 7.63 4.82 5.20
N ASP A 127 6.82 5.77 5.66
CA ASP A 127 5.92 6.51 4.79
C ASP A 127 6.66 7.28 3.70
N ALA A 128 7.77 7.93 4.05
CA ALA A 128 8.61 8.65 3.10
C ALA A 128 9.30 7.70 2.10
N ILE A 129 9.79 6.54 2.55
CA ILE A 129 10.34 5.49 1.68
C ILE A 129 9.27 5.01 0.69
N ASN A 130 8.06 4.66 1.16
CA ASN A 130 6.98 4.21 0.28
C ASN A 130 6.59 5.30 -0.73
N THR A 131 6.49 6.55 -0.30
CA THR A 131 6.21 7.72 -1.16
C THR A 131 7.29 7.91 -2.23
N PHE A 132 8.56 7.63 -1.90
CA PHE A 132 9.67 7.67 -2.87
C PHE A 132 9.47 6.62 -3.98
N HIS A 133 9.17 5.36 -3.63
CA HIS A 133 8.94 4.30 -4.61
C HIS A 133 7.69 4.55 -5.48
N GLU A 134 6.59 5.02 -4.88
CA GLU A 134 5.38 5.43 -5.61
C GLU A 134 5.67 6.60 -6.57
N THR A 135 6.56 7.52 -6.19
CA THR A 135 6.97 8.64 -7.04
C THR A 135 7.81 8.15 -8.23
N LEU A 136 8.75 7.22 -8.03
CA LEU A 136 9.50 6.61 -9.13
C LEU A 136 8.58 5.91 -10.14
N LEU A 137 7.58 5.18 -9.66
CA LEU A 137 6.57 4.54 -10.52
C LEU A 137 5.80 5.53 -11.38
N ARG A 138 5.39 6.66 -10.80
CA ARG A 138 4.70 7.74 -11.52
C ARG A 138 5.61 8.43 -12.53
N ILE A 139 6.89 8.62 -12.23
CA ILE A 139 7.87 9.20 -13.16
C ILE A 139 8.11 8.26 -14.34
N ALA A 140 8.17 6.95 -14.10
CA ALA A 140 8.39 5.95 -15.13
C ALA A 140 7.24 5.86 -16.16
N ASP A 141 6.02 6.25 -15.80
CA ASP A 141 4.84 6.33 -16.68
C ASP A 141 4.55 5.03 -17.48
N HIS A 142 4.71 3.88 -16.81
CA HIS A 142 4.41 2.56 -17.38
C HIS A 142 3.19 1.94 -16.69
N PRO A 143 1.95 2.20 -17.17
CA PRO A 143 0.72 1.88 -16.45
C PRO A 143 0.50 0.37 -16.24
N MET A 144 0.97 -0.48 -17.15
CA MET A 144 0.89 -1.93 -16.96
C MET A 144 1.79 -2.39 -15.80
N THR A 145 3.03 -1.88 -15.74
CA THR A 145 3.95 -2.18 -14.63
C THR A 145 3.42 -1.63 -13.31
N LEU A 146 2.83 -0.44 -13.31
CA LEU A 146 2.16 0.13 -12.14
C LEU A 146 1.09 -0.81 -11.59
N GLY A 147 0.23 -1.36 -12.46
CA GLY A 147 -0.82 -2.30 -12.06
C GLY A 147 -0.30 -3.60 -11.45
N ILE A 148 0.92 -4.01 -11.79
CA ILE A 148 1.57 -5.22 -11.24
C ILE A 148 2.33 -4.91 -9.96
N LEU A 149 3.09 -3.81 -9.91
CA LEU A 149 3.97 -3.47 -8.80
C LEU A 149 3.22 -2.80 -7.63
N GLN A 150 2.15 -2.04 -7.88
CA GLN A 150 1.42 -1.37 -6.80
C GLN A 150 0.87 -2.36 -5.75
N PRO A 151 0.25 -3.50 -6.12
CA PRO A 151 -0.15 -4.51 -5.12
C PRO A 151 1.03 -5.09 -4.34
N ILE A 152 2.18 -5.29 -4.98
CA ILE A 152 3.40 -5.79 -4.33
C ILE A 152 3.91 -4.78 -3.29
N LEU A 153 3.91 -3.49 -3.61
CA LEU A 153 4.29 -2.42 -2.68
C LEU A 153 3.34 -2.35 -1.47
N ASN A 154 2.03 -2.43 -1.72
CA ASN A 154 1.02 -2.47 -0.66
C ASN A 154 1.26 -3.65 0.30
N GLN A 155 1.54 -4.83 -0.25
CA GLN A 155 1.84 -6.03 0.52
C GLN A 155 3.16 -5.92 1.31
N CYS A 156 4.19 -5.30 0.72
CA CYS A 156 5.45 -5.03 1.43
C CYS A 156 5.23 -4.08 2.62
N ARG A 157 4.32 -3.12 2.50
CA ARG A 157 3.96 -2.22 3.60
C ARG A 157 3.26 -2.95 4.75
N LEU A 158 2.39 -3.92 4.45
CA LEU A 158 1.79 -4.78 5.48
C LEU A 158 2.85 -5.57 6.28
N LEU A 159 3.87 -6.10 5.60
CA LEU A 159 4.99 -6.79 6.26
C LEU A 159 5.81 -5.87 7.18
N MET A 160 5.97 -4.59 6.80
CA MET A 160 6.68 -3.60 7.64
C MET A 160 5.92 -3.30 8.93
N ASN A 161 4.58 -3.19 8.87
CA ASN A 161 3.74 -2.96 10.05
C ASN A 161 3.82 -4.11 11.07
N LEU A 162 4.02 -5.35 10.61
CA LEU A 162 4.28 -6.48 11.51
C LEU A 162 5.59 -6.30 12.27
N ARG A 163 6.66 -5.89 11.59
CA ARG A 163 8.00 -5.75 12.18
C ARG A 163 8.04 -4.70 13.29
N GLN A 164 7.39 -3.56 13.11
CA GLN A 164 7.39 -2.44 14.07
C GLN A 164 6.69 -2.73 15.41
N ARG A 165 5.89 -3.80 15.52
CA ARG A 165 5.23 -4.16 16.78
C ARG A 165 5.99 -5.21 17.60
N TYR A 166 7.05 -5.81 17.03
CA TYR A 166 7.87 -6.81 17.69
C TYR A 166 9.29 -6.31 18.03
N ASP A 167 9.68 -5.13 17.54
CA ASP A 167 10.85 -4.36 17.98
C ASP A 167 10.44 -3.40 19.13
#